data_AF-A0AAD4HJ53-F1
#
_entry.id   AF-A0AAD4HJ53-F1
#
_cell.length_a   1.000
_cell.length_b   1.000
_cell.length_c   1.000
_cell.angle_alpha   90.00
_cell.angle_beta   90.00
_cell.angle_gamma   90.00
#
_symmetry.space_group_name_H-M   'P 1'
#
loop_
_entity.id
_entity.type
_entity.pdbx_description
1 polymer ?
#
loop_
_entity_poly.entity_id
_entity_poly.type
_entity_poly.pdbx_seq_one_letter_code
_entity_poly.pdbx_strand_id
1 'polypeptide(L)'
;MSASTNEYEFTPTQDWFTHNIPSWKSLFPIDTSPKPRILEIGFLLSTPLCAQGSEIVCIDHFDLMHTPAGRERHRKLSQNLPPTGRSFRILPQYSVPALYALLEEEIARDTSAGFDWVYVDRSHRADDTLLDAELAWRLARKGCIFIFDDCNWPEQFIEREYEHLSKTAEQYQMILRRTSEMRIGFLVEQSAKQHFPNALGLGIYLVLAIDTSYAMAAAVTIRSAIEKTTGRMTIYIVDCVFICAEDKEKIKSSLPKRHDATLILPVERALYLDANMLVCRSLEDMDVEFPMGHGGVSRRRYFNAGVLLIDLAKARMHLSELAARVREMKDARYCDLGDWTEVNLSWNAQGLGTYAGISSADRDILALGDMKDPGVVHFTGPVHPSLVAPAWAGWQGSTRYHEMCEGEKQKAIQDSIKKFETRVQF
;
A
#
# COMPACT_ATOMS: atom_id res chain seq x y z
N MET A 1 -36.60 43.44 23.45
CA MET A 1 -36.30 42.52 22.35
C MET A 1 -35.05 43.04 21.66
N SER A 2 -33.86 42.55 22.05
CA SER A 2 -32.61 42.91 21.37
C SER A 2 -32.51 42.07 20.10
N ALA A 3 -32.35 42.73 18.96
CA ALA A 3 -32.00 42.08 17.72
C ALA A 3 -30.66 41.34 17.92
N SER A 4 -30.67 40.01 17.84
CA SER A 4 -29.44 39.22 17.81
C SER A 4 -28.73 39.55 16.49
N THR A 5 -27.58 40.20 16.57
CA THR A 5 -26.70 40.34 15.42
C THR A 5 -26.26 38.95 14.96
N ASN A 6 -26.40 38.68 13.65
CA ASN A 6 -25.90 37.49 12.95
C ASN A 6 -24.36 37.47 12.90
N GLU A 7 -23.68 37.74 14.02
CA GLU A 7 -22.24 37.73 14.08
C GLU A 7 -21.75 36.33 14.46
N TYR A 8 -20.81 35.82 13.67
CA TYR A 8 -20.10 34.59 13.99
C TYR A 8 -19.37 34.75 15.34
N GLU A 9 -19.47 33.73 16.18
CA GLU A 9 -18.82 33.74 17.48
C GLU A 9 -17.42 33.11 17.41
N PHE A 10 -16.40 33.92 17.70
CA PHE A 10 -15.01 33.48 17.75
C PHE A 10 -14.44 33.66 19.17
N THR A 11 -13.38 32.91 19.49
CA THR A 11 -12.61 33.17 20.72
C THR A 11 -11.70 34.39 20.46
N PRO A 12 -11.89 35.54 21.14
CA PRO A 12 -11.22 36.80 20.75
C PRO A 12 -9.69 36.78 20.78
N THR A 13 -9.10 35.88 21.55
CA THR A 13 -7.64 35.76 21.74
C THR A 13 -7.01 34.66 20.89
N GLN A 14 -7.78 33.99 20.02
CA GLN A 14 -7.36 32.83 19.26
C GLN A 14 -7.69 33.01 17.77
N ASP A 15 -6.88 33.82 17.10
CA ASP A 15 -6.95 34.01 15.64
C ASP A 15 -5.85 33.20 14.94
N TRP A 16 -6.12 31.91 14.75
CA TRP A 16 -5.27 30.97 14.02
C TRP A 16 -5.59 30.93 12.52
N PHE A 17 -6.61 31.67 12.08
CA PHE A 17 -7.27 31.48 10.78
C PHE A 17 -7.08 32.66 9.81
N THR A 18 -7.19 33.90 10.29
CA THR A 18 -7.39 35.06 9.40
C THR A 18 -6.21 35.29 8.46
N HIS A 19 -4.99 35.02 8.90
CA HIS A 19 -3.79 35.18 8.08
C HIS A 19 -3.69 34.15 6.94
N ASN A 20 -4.37 33.00 7.05
CA ASN A 20 -4.39 31.95 6.02
C ASN A 20 -5.44 32.19 4.92
N ILE A 21 -6.48 33.01 5.20
CA ILE A 21 -7.59 33.29 4.27
C ILE A 21 -7.11 33.68 2.85
N PRO A 22 -6.15 34.60 2.65
CA PRO A 22 -5.72 34.99 1.31
C PRO A 22 -5.07 33.83 0.53
N SER A 23 -4.23 33.04 1.21
CA SER A 23 -3.58 31.86 0.64
C SER A 23 -4.64 30.84 0.22
N TRP A 24 -5.55 30.49 1.13
CA TRP A 24 -6.60 29.51 0.86
C TRP A 24 -7.56 29.95 -0.24
N LYS A 25 -7.94 31.23 -0.31
CA LYS A 25 -8.76 31.76 -1.43
C LYS A 25 -8.09 31.61 -2.79
N SER A 26 -6.76 31.67 -2.87
CA SER A 26 -6.02 31.46 -4.12
C SER A 26 -5.97 29.98 -4.55
N LEU A 27 -6.14 29.08 -3.58
CA LEU A 27 -6.07 27.63 -3.75
C LEU A 27 -7.43 27.00 -3.96
N PHE A 28 -8.49 27.63 -3.46
CA PHE A 28 -9.86 27.22 -3.74
C PHE A 28 -10.04 27.23 -5.26
N PRO A 29 -10.30 26.08 -5.87
CA PRO A 29 -10.70 26.06 -7.25
C PRO A 29 -12.13 26.59 -7.29
N ILE A 30 -12.27 27.92 -7.40
CA ILE A 30 -13.57 28.54 -7.68
C ILE A 30 -14.20 27.91 -8.94
N ASP A 31 -13.38 27.29 -9.81
CA ASP A 31 -13.76 26.72 -11.09
C ASP A 31 -13.92 25.19 -11.19
N THR A 32 -13.58 24.36 -10.19
CA THR A 32 -13.65 22.87 -10.38
C THR A 32 -14.96 22.22 -9.96
N SER A 33 -15.68 22.79 -8.99
CA SER A 33 -16.98 22.26 -8.57
C SER A 33 -17.93 23.39 -8.17
N PRO A 34 -19.13 23.49 -8.77
CA PRO A 34 -20.11 24.52 -8.41
C PRO A 34 -20.68 24.31 -6.99
N LYS A 35 -20.46 23.15 -6.38
CA LYS A 35 -20.92 22.78 -5.03
C LYS A 35 -19.84 21.94 -4.33
N PRO A 36 -18.76 22.57 -3.83
CA PRO A 36 -17.64 21.84 -3.24
C PRO A 36 -18.07 21.14 -1.94
N ARG A 37 -17.54 19.93 -1.72
CA ARG A 37 -17.69 19.20 -0.46
C ARG A 37 -16.42 19.32 0.36
N ILE A 38 -16.56 19.66 1.63
CA ILE A 38 -15.47 20.03 2.51
C ILE A 38 -15.48 19.12 3.73
N LEU A 39 -14.32 18.52 4.02
CA LEU A 39 -14.09 17.72 5.21
C LEU A 39 -13.11 18.46 6.11
N GLU A 40 -13.52 18.65 7.37
CA GLU A 40 -12.69 19.24 8.40
C GLU A 40 -12.50 18.24 9.54
N ILE A 41 -11.25 17.93 9.85
CA ILE A 41 -10.85 17.05 10.96
C ILE A 41 -10.15 17.92 11.99
N GLY A 42 -10.78 18.07 13.15
CA GLY A 42 -10.40 19.04 14.17
C GLY A 42 -11.43 20.15 14.32
N PHE A 43 -11.03 21.22 14.99
CA PHE A 43 -11.87 22.39 15.22
C PHE A 43 -11.27 23.60 14.52
N LEU A 44 -11.80 23.91 13.34
CA LEU A 44 -11.58 25.18 12.67
C LEU A 44 -12.94 25.77 12.26
N LEU A 45 -13.05 27.09 12.28
CA LEU A 45 -14.25 27.76 11.76
C LEU A 45 -13.98 28.20 10.31
N SER A 46 -13.71 27.25 9.43
CA SER A 46 -13.41 27.46 7.99
C SER A 46 -14.58 28.04 7.16
N THR A 47 -15.72 28.24 7.82
CA THR A 47 -16.98 28.81 7.34
C THR A 47 -16.92 30.04 6.41
N PRO A 48 -15.96 30.99 6.49
CA PRO A 48 -15.94 32.16 5.61
C PRO A 48 -15.54 31.89 4.15
N LEU A 49 -14.97 30.72 3.83
CA LEU A 49 -14.28 30.50 2.55
C LEU A 49 -15.09 29.80 1.46
N CYS A 50 -16.28 29.30 1.78
CA CYS A 50 -16.94 28.33 0.91
C CYS A 50 -17.94 29.01 -0.05
N ALA A 51 -18.05 28.52 -1.29
CA ALA A 51 -19.08 28.99 -2.22
C ALA A 51 -20.51 28.68 -1.71
N GLN A 52 -21.52 29.35 -2.26
CA GLN A 52 -22.92 29.06 -1.94
C GLN A 52 -23.29 27.65 -2.47
N GLY A 53 -23.92 26.82 -1.62
CA GLY A 53 -24.29 25.44 -1.99
C GLY A 53 -23.25 24.36 -1.70
N SER A 54 -22.17 24.68 -0.98
CA SER A 54 -21.20 23.70 -0.48
C SER A 54 -21.77 22.83 0.65
N GLU A 55 -21.20 21.65 0.83
CA GLU A 55 -21.43 20.75 1.97
C GLU A 55 -20.21 20.75 2.89
N ILE A 56 -20.42 20.89 4.19
CA ILE A 56 -19.35 20.91 5.21
C ILE A 56 -19.56 19.74 6.17
N VAL A 57 -18.55 18.89 6.32
CA VAL A 57 -18.53 17.82 7.32
C VAL A 57 -17.40 18.11 8.30
N CYS A 58 -17.74 18.30 9.57
CA CYS A 58 -16.77 18.57 10.64
C CYS A 58 -16.68 17.37 11.57
N ILE A 59 -15.46 16.95 11.90
CA ILE A 59 -15.16 15.85 12.81
C ILE A 59 -14.30 16.39 13.96
N ASP A 60 -14.85 16.41 15.17
CA ASP A 60 -14.11 16.68 16.40
C ASP A 60 -14.73 15.87 17.53
N HIS A 61 -13.91 15.37 18.46
CA HIS A 61 -14.44 14.58 19.57
C HIS A 61 -15.05 15.44 20.67
N PHE A 62 -14.81 16.76 20.65
CA PHE A 62 -15.25 17.77 21.60
C PHE A 62 -15.00 17.38 23.05
N ASP A 63 -13.88 16.71 23.32
CA ASP A 63 -13.56 16.11 24.62
C ASP A 63 -14.69 15.22 25.18
N LEU A 64 -15.41 14.55 24.26
CA LEU A 64 -16.63 13.78 24.50
C LEU A 64 -17.69 14.58 25.27
N MET A 65 -17.68 15.90 25.11
CA MET A 65 -18.52 16.87 25.84
C MET A 65 -18.31 16.86 27.36
N HIS A 66 -17.27 16.19 27.87
CA HIS A 66 -16.97 16.09 29.29
C HIS A 66 -16.34 17.38 29.84
N THR A 67 -15.59 18.11 29.02
CA THR A 67 -14.93 19.36 29.45
C THR A 67 -15.76 20.60 29.08
N PRO A 68 -15.61 21.72 29.82
CA PRO A 68 -16.18 23.00 29.42
C PRO A 68 -15.65 23.48 28.05
N ALA A 69 -14.37 23.25 27.77
CA ALA A 69 -13.74 23.66 26.51
C ALA A 69 -14.34 22.91 25.31
N GLY A 70 -14.51 21.60 25.40
CA GLY A 70 -15.12 20.78 24.36
C GLY A 70 -16.57 21.17 24.08
N ARG A 71 -17.38 21.36 25.13
CA ARG A 71 -18.77 21.85 24.99
C ARG A 71 -18.83 23.22 24.32
N GLU A 72 -17.89 24.10 24.65
CA GLU A 72 -17.80 25.43 24.08
C GLU A 72 -17.42 25.41 22.59
N ARG A 73 -16.44 24.58 22.20
CA ARG A 73 -16.10 24.35 20.78
C ARG A 73 -17.32 23.86 20.00
N HIS A 74 -18.02 22.84 20.51
CA HIS A 74 -19.22 22.32 19.87
C HIS A 74 -20.34 23.36 19.75
N ARG A 75 -20.58 24.15 20.82
CA ARG A 75 -21.59 25.20 20.84
C ARG A 75 -21.30 26.27 19.78
N LYS A 76 -20.07 26.77 19.71
CA LYS A 76 -19.64 27.76 18.71
C LYS A 76 -19.82 27.24 17.29
N LEU A 77 -19.39 26.00 17.02
CA LEU A 77 -19.57 25.39 15.70
C LEU A 77 -21.06 25.27 15.33
N SER A 78 -21.88 24.80 16.28
CA SER A 78 -23.33 24.65 16.09
C SER A 78 -24.06 25.97 15.87
N GLN A 79 -23.51 27.09 16.36
CA GLN A 79 -24.07 28.42 16.16
C GLN A 79 -23.56 29.10 14.88
N ASN A 80 -22.31 28.85 14.50
CA ASN A 80 -21.68 29.48 13.34
C ASN A 80 -22.03 28.79 12.01
N LEU A 81 -22.35 27.49 12.02
CA LEU A 81 -22.71 26.78 10.78
C LEU A 81 -24.08 27.19 10.20
N PRO A 82 -25.19 27.29 10.97
CA PRO A 82 -26.49 27.63 10.39
C PRO A 82 -26.56 28.97 9.63
N PRO A 83 -25.98 30.09 10.12
CA PRO A 83 -25.98 31.37 9.41
C PRO A 83 -25.31 31.34 8.04
N THR A 84 -24.51 30.31 7.75
CA THR A 84 -23.82 30.16 6.46
C THR A 84 -24.76 29.82 5.30
N GLY A 85 -25.96 29.30 5.60
CA GLY A 85 -26.89 28.79 4.59
C GLY A 85 -26.39 27.57 3.81
N ARG A 86 -25.34 26.89 4.30
CA ARG A 86 -24.72 25.70 3.68
C ARG A 86 -25.26 24.42 4.30
N SER A 87 -25.18 23.32 3.56
CA SER A 87 -25.43 21.99 4.15
C SER A 87 -24.26 21.65 5.07
N PHE A 88 -24.54 21.19 6.29
CA PHE A 88 -23.48 20.81 7.21
C PHE A 88 -23.83 19.57 8.03
N ARG A 89 -22.79 18.86 8.48
CA ARG A 89 -22.88 17.75 9.43
C ARG A 89 -21.73 17.83 10.42
N ILE A 90 -22.05 17.70 11.71
CA ILE A 90 -21.08 17.59 12.79
C ILE A 90 -21.04 16.13 13.24
N LEU A 91 -19.84 15.55 13.30
CA LEU A 91 -19.57 14.21 13.82
C LEU A 91 -18.82 14.35 15.15
N PRO A 92 -19.54 14.38 16.30
CA PRO A 92 -18.95 14.66 17.61
C PRO A 92 -18.22 13.44 18.21
N GLN A 93 -17.23 12.90 17.50
CA GLN A 93 -16.53 11.67 17.85
C GLN A 93 -15.05 11.71 17.42
N TYR A 94 -14.29 10.69 17.80
CA TYR A 94 -12.90 10.54 17.35
C TYR A 94 -12.83 10.39 15.82
N SER A 95 -11.73 10.88 15.22
CA SER A 95 -11.56 10.95 13.78
C SER A 95 -11.63 9.59 13.11
N VAL A 96 -10.92 8.60 13.64
CA VAL A 96 -10.88 7.25 13.05
C VAL A 96 -12.29 6.65 12.91
N PRO A 97 -13.12 6.52 13.97
CA PRO A 97 -14.51 6.06 13.81
C PRO A 97 -15.35 6.91 12.85
N ALA A 98 -15.19 8.24 12.87
CA ALA A 98 -15.94 9.12 11.98
C ALA A 98 -15.56 8.93 10.51
N LEU A 99 -14.27 8.82 10.23
CA LEU A 99 -13.73 8.62 8.89
C LEU A 99 -14.12 7.25 8.35
N TYR A 100 -14.13 6.20 9.18
CA TYR A 100 -14.66 4.89 8.79
C TYR A 100 -16.15 4.96 8.41
N ALA A 101 -16.98 5.63 9.22
CA ALA A 101 -18.39 5.80 8.89
C ALA A 101 -18.58 6.58 7.58
N LEU A 102 -17.80 7.64 7.36
CA LEU A 102 -17.83 8.38 6.09
C LEU A 102 -17.36 7.51 4.92
N LEU A 103 -16.33 6.67 5.10
CA LEU A 103 -15.87 5.75 4.06
C LEU A 103 -16.99 4.79 3.64
N GLU A 104 -17.68 4.18 4.59
CA GLU A 104 -18.83 3.31 4.32
C GLU A 104 -19.96 4.05 3.58
N GLU A 105 -20.31 5.25 4.04
CA GLU A 105 -21.34 6.08 3.42
C GLU A 105 -20.98 6.46 1.98
N GLU A 106 -19.73 6.87 1.73
CA GLU A 106 -19.25 7.28 0.42
C GLU A 106 -19.08 6.09 -0.54
N ILE A 107 -18.81 4.88 -0.03
CA ILE A 107 -18.85 3.62 -0.82
C ILE A 107 -20.28 3.35 -1.31
N ALA A 108 -21.28 3.61 -0.48
CA ALA A 108 -22.69 3.40 -0.81
C ALA A 108 -23.29 4.49 -1.72
N ARG A 109 -22.55 5.57 -2.02
CA ARG A 109 -23.04 6.67 -2.87
C ARG A 109 -22.80 6.38 -4.36
N ASP A 110 -23.89 6.32 -5.14
CA ASP A 110 -23.84 6.12 -6.59
C ASP A 110 -23.29 7.33 -7.38
N THR A 111 -23.50 8.56 -6.90
CA THR A 111 -23.04 9.78 -7.57
C THR A 111 -22.49 10.80 -6.56
N SER A 112 -21.48 11.58 -6.96
CA SER A 112 -20.83 12.62 -6.14
C SER A 112 -20.07 12.15 -4.89
N ALA A 113 -19.50 10.94 -4.91
CA ALA A 113 -18.67 10.47 -3.81
C ALA A 113 -17.38 11.30 -3.66
N GLY A 114 -16.93 11.49 -2.43
CA GLY A 114 -15.70 12.17 -2.04
C GLY A 114 -15.78 13.67 -1.82
N PHE A 115 -14.67 14.25 -1.34
CA PHE A 115 -14.49 15.65 -0.95
C PHE A 115 -13.54 16.39 -1.90
N ASP A 116 -13.76 17.69 -2.04
CA ASP A 116 -12.98 18.61 -2.88
C ASP A 116 -11.97 19.43 -2.05
N TRP A 117 -12.17 19.48 -0.73
CA TRP A 117 -11.29 20.14 0.23
C TRP A 117 -11.23 19.33 1.52
N VAL A 118 -10.02 19.10 2.01
CA VAL A 118 -9.78 18.43 3.30
C VAL A 118 -8.83 19.28 4.13
N TYR A 119 -9.20 19.55 5.37
CA TYR A 119 -8.37 20.21 6.37
C TYR A 119 -8.17 19.28 7.57
N VAL A 120 -6.92 19.08 7.98
CA VAL A 120 -6.51 18.21 9.09
C VAL A 120 -5.71 19.01 10.09
N ASP A 121 -6.27 19.17 11.28
CA ASP A 121 -5.73 19.93 12.41
C ASP A 121 -6.13 19.23 13.71
N ARG A 122 -5.39 18.18 14.06
CA ARG A 122 -5.70 17.32 15.21
C ARG A 122 -4.52 17.22 16.16
N SER A 123 -4.31 16.06 16.82
CA SER A 123 -3.56 15.92 18.09
C SER A 123 -2.08 16.34 18.06
N HIS A 124 -1.58 16.84 16.92
CA HIS A 124 -0.19 17.16 16.59
C HIS A 124 0.78 15.97 16.78
N ARG A 125 0.24 14.77 17.03
CA ARG A 125 1.01 13.54 17.10
C ARG A 125 1.09 12.92 15.71
N ALA A 126 2.30 12.53 15.30
CA ALA A 126 2.54 12.00 13.96
C ALA A 126 1.76 10.71 13.66
N ASP A 127 1.55 9.85 14.66
CA ASP A 127 0.80 8.59 14.53
C ASP A 127 -0.69 8.82 14.25
N ASP A 128 -1.34 9.67 15.05
CA ASP A 128 -2.76 9.99 14.90
C ASP A 128 -3.02 10.71 13.57
N THR A 129 -2.22 11.73 13.26
CA THR A 129 -2.36 12.52 12.05
C THR A 129 -2.09 11.69 10.79
N LEU A 130 -1.18 10.71 10.81
CA LEU A 130 -0.94 9.80 9.68
C LEU A 130 -2.14 8.92 9.37
N LEU A 131 -2.80 8.40 10.40
CA LEU A 131 -4.00 7.60 10.19
C LEU A 131 -5.15 8.46 9.67
N ASP A 132 -5.34 9.67 10.21
CA ASP A 132 -6.33 10.62 9.71
C ASP A 132 -6.06 11.02 8.26
N ALA A 133 -4.78 11.28 7.92
CA ALA A 133 -4.31 11.58 6.58
C ALA A 133 -4.68 10.47 5.60
N GLU A 134 -4.33 9.22 5.91
CA GLU A 134 -4.59 8.07 5.03
C GLU A 134 -6.09 7.83 4.80
N LEU A 135 -6.89 7.88 5.86
CA LEU A 135 -8.34 7.66 5.76
C LEU A 135 -9.03 8.81 5.01
N ALA A 136 -8.69 10.06 5.30
CA ALA A 136 -9.25 11.21 4.59
C ALA A 136 -8.71 11.33 3.16
N TRP A 137 -7.48 10.88 2.89
CA TRP A 137 -6.94 10.78 1.53
C TRP A 137 -7.82 9.87 0.69
N ARG A 138 -8.36 8.77 1.22
CA ARG A 138 -9.28 7.88 0.47
C ARG A 138 -10.61 8.54 0.13
N LEU A 139 -11.05 9.50 0.94
CA LEU A 139 -12.25 10.30 0.76
C LEU A 139 -12.04 11.49 -0.20
N ALA A 140 -10.81 11.85 -0.55
CA ALA A 140 -10.51 13.01 -1.40
C ALA A 140 -10.71 12.71 -2.90
N ARG A 141 -11.33 13.61 -3.66
CA ARG A 141 -11.40 13.48 -5.12
C ARG A 141 -10.09 13.86 -5.80
N LYS A 142 -9.95 13.51 -7.08
CA LYS A 142 -8.88 14.07 -7.92
C LYS A 142 -9.02 15.59 -7.99
N GLY A 143 -7.91 16.29 -7.78
CA GLY A 143 -7.86 17.74 -7.70
C GLY A 143 -8.22 18.31 -6.33
N CYS A 144 -8.57 17.47 -5.35
CA CYS A 144 -8.85 17.90 -3.98
C CYS A 144 -7.63 18.62 -3.39
N ILE A 145 -7.89 19.73 -2.72
CA ILE A 145 -6.89 20.44 -1.90
C ILE A 145 -6.89 19.83 -0.51
N PHE A 146 -5.71 19.50 -0.02
CA PHE A 146 -5.49 18.85 1.26
C PHE A 146 -4.54 19.70 2.09
N ILE A 147 -4.96 20.13 3.27
CA ILE A 147 -4.19 21.01 4.14
C ILE A 147 -3.95 20.30 5.47
N PHE A 148 -2.69 20.26 5.86
CA PHE A 148 -2.25 19.80 7.17
C PHE A 148 -1.76 21.00 7.98
N ASP A 149 -2.42 21.28 9.10
CA ASP A 149 -2.04 22.33 10.03
C ASP A 149 -1.05 21.79 11.07
N ASP A 150 0.00 22.56 11.37
CA ASP A 150 1.03 22.22 12.37
C ASP A 150 1.69 20.83 12.20
N CYS A 151 1.68 20.29 10.98
CA CYS A 151 2.29 19.01 10.67
C CYS A 151 3.73 19.21 10.18
N ASN A 152 4.69 19.21 11.11
CA ASN A 152 6.11 19.33 10.80
C ASN A 152 6.71 18.00 10.29
N TRP A 153 6.15 17.45 9.21
CA TRP A 153 6.58 16.17 8.66
C TRP A 153 7.68 16.37 7.61
N PRO A 154 8.74 15.55 7.60
CA PRO A 154 9.74 15.57 6.54
C PRO A 154 9.07 15.22 5.19
N GLU A 155 9.46 15.91 4.11
CA GLU A 155 8.90 15.86 2.74
C GLU A 155 8.68 14.48 2.09
N GLN A 156 9.07 13.37 2.74
CA GLN A 156 9.23 12.04 2.13
C GLN A 156 8.04 11.10 2.33
N PHE A 157 6.94 11.52 2.95
CA PHE A 157 5.90 10.58 3.40
C PHE A 157 4.93 10.10 2.30
N ILE A 158 4.84 10.80 1.18
CA ILE A 158 3.93 10.41 0.09
C ILE A 158 4.74 10.55 -1.20
N GLU A 159 4.91 9.49 -2.00
CA GLU A 159 5.53 9.64 -3.32
C GLU A 159 4.45 9.73 -4.42
N ARG A 160 4.54 10.81 -5.21
CA ARG A 160 4.11 10.98 -6.62
C ARG A 160 2.63 11.09 -7.00
N GLU A 161 1.67 11.00 -6.07
CA GLU A 161 0.23 11.16 -6.41
C GLU A 161 -0.39 12.50 -6.00
N TYR A 162 0.46 13.52 -5.84
CA TYR A 162 0.03 14.86 -5.50
C TYR A 162 1.00 15.91 -6.04
N GLU A 163 0.53 17.14 -6.11
CA GLU A 163 1.32 18.34 -6.33
C GLU A 163 1.47 19.07 -4.99
N HIS A 164 2.71 19.38 -4.60
CA HIS A 164 3.00 20.15 -3.39
C HIS A 164 2.81 21.65 -3.68
N LEU A 165 1.89 22.31 -2.97
CA LEU A 165 1.49 23.69 -3.22
C LEU A 165 2.08 24.68 -2.20
N SER A 166 2.42 24.23 -0.99
CA SER A 166 3.25 25.02 -0.06
C SER A 166 4.67 25.12 -0.60
N LYS A 167 5.13 26.35 -0.86
CA LYS A 167 6.38 26.62 -1.60
C LYS A 167 7.44 27.32 -0.76
N THR A 168 7.10 27.88 0.38
CA THR A 168 8.05 28.62 1.22
C THR A 168 8.26 27.91 2.55
N ALA A 169 9.50 27.90 3.05
CA ALA A 169 9.83 27.35 4.38
C ALA A 169 9.15 28.09 5.55
N GLU A 170 8.54 29.25 5.26
CA GLU A 170 7.78 30.07 6.20
C GLU A 170 6.31 29.62 6.30
N GLN A 171 5.82 28.83 5.35
CA GLN A 171 4.49 28.23 5.42
C GLN A 171 4.54 27.01 6.33
N TYR A 172 3.99 27.16 7.54
CA TYR A 172 3.89 26.08 8.51
C TYR A 172 2.86 24.99 8.11
N GLN A 173 1.93 25.34 7.20
CA GLN A 173 0.96 24.41 6.64
C GLN A 173 1.52 23.66 5.45
N MET A 174 1.35 22.33 5.45
CA MET A 174 1.61 21.50 4.28
C MET A 174 0.35 21.44 3.42
N ILE A 175 0.42 21.97 2.21
CA ILE A 175 -0.71 22.07 1.27
C ILE A 175 -0.43 21.17 0.06
N LEU A 176 -1.28 20.18 -0.15
CA LEU A 176 -1.18 19.21 -1.24
C LEU A 176 -2.39 19.34 -2.17
N ARG A 177 -2.20 19.03 -3.45
CA ARG A 177 -3.28 18.80 -4.40
C ARG A 177 -3.23 17.38 -4.91
N ARG A 178 -4.28 16.60 -4.68
CA ARG A 178 -4.35 15.22 -5.15
C ARG A 178 -4.37 15.17 -6.68
N THR A 179 -3.51 14.36 -7.29
CA THR A 179 -3.49 14.19 -8.76
C THR A 179 -4.09 12.85 -9.20
N SER A 180 -4.24 11.90 -8.29
CA SER A 180 -4.82 10.58 -8.55
C SER A 180 -6.34 10.53 -8.36
N GLU A 181 -6.99 9.55 -9.00
CA GLU A 181 -8.41 9.24 -8.79
C GLU A 181 -8.67 8.73 -7.36
N MET A 182 -9.89 8.97 -6.86
CA MET A 182 -10.35 8.52 -5.54
C MET A 182 -10.29 6.99 -5.40
N ARG A 183 -9.98 6.46 -4.20
CA ARG A 183 -9.79 5.02 -3.94
C ARG A 183 -10.46 4.59 -2.64
N ILE A 184 -11.75 4.31 -2.71
CA ILE A 184 -12.55 4.06 -1.50
C ILE A 184 -12.94 2.58 -1.29
N GLY A 185 -13.04 1.78 -2.36
CA GLY A 185 -13.66 0.45 -2.33
C GLY A 185 -12.93 -0.68 -1.60
N PHE A 186 -11.79 -0.42 -0.95
CA PHE A 186 -10.93 -1.47 -0.37
C PHE A 186 -11.32 -1.89 1.06
N LEU A 187 -12.01 -1.04 1.82
CA LEU A 187 -12.11 -1.16 3.29
C LEU A 187 -13.35 -1.89 3.82
N VAL A 188 -14.30 -2.32 2.98
CA VAL A 188 -15.59 -2.85 3.46
C VAL A 188 -15.86 -4.24 2.91
N GLU A 189 -15.93 -5.23 3.80
CA GLU A 189 -16.13 -6.67 3.51
C GLU A 189 -17.39 -6.97 2.68
N GLN A 190 -18.40 -6.08 2.72
CA GLN A 190 -19.67 -6.21 1.98
C GLN A 190 -19.63 -5.70 0.53
N SER A 191 -18.64 -4.87 0.13
CA SER A 191 -18.54 -4.34 -1.24
C SER A 191 -18.14 -5.41 -2.27
N ALA A 192 -17.61 -6.55 -1.81
CA ALA A 192 -17.24 -7.68 -2.68
C ALA A 192 -18.44 -8.36 -3.35
N LYS A 193 -19.68 -8.09 -2.92
CA LYS A 193 -20.89 -8.80 -3.41
C LYS A 193 -21.74 -8.02 -4.42
N GLN A 194 -21.51 -6.72 -4.63
CA GLN A 194 -22.35 -5.91 -5.53
C GLN A 194 -21.51 -5.08 -6.51
N HIS A 195 -21.40 -5.61 -7.74
CA HIS A 195 -21.35 -4.86 -9.00
C HIS A 195 -20.25 -3.81 -9.24
N PHE A 196 -18.94 -4.12 -9.15
CA PHE A 196 -17.92 -3.24 -9.77
C PHE A 196 -16.63 -3.97 -10.22
N PRO A 197 -16.49 -4.37 -11.50
CA PRO A 197 -15.20 -4.80 -12.05
C PRO A 197 -14.23 -3.62 -12.27
N ASN A 198 -14.75 -2.41 -12.54
CA ASN A 198 -13.93 -1.27 -12.99
C ASN A 198 -13.68 -0.19 -11.92
N ALA A 199 -14.45 -0.14 -10.82
CA ALA A 199 -14.31 0.90 -9.81
C ALA A 199 -13.38 0.53 -8.63
N LEU A 200 -13.01 -0.75 -8.50
CA LEU A 200 -12.29 -1.21 -7.31
C LEU A 200 -10.78 -1.03 -7.39
N GLY A 201 -10.19 -0.82 -8.57
CA GLY A 201 -8.75 -0.52 -8.72
C GLY A 201 -7.83 -1.39 -7.85
N LEU A 202 -8.21 -2.66 -7.65
CA LEU A 202 -7.53 -3.62 -6.78
C LEU A 202 -6.13 -3.82 -7.34
N GLY A 203 -5.17 -3.10 -6.79
CA GLY A 203 -3.79 -3.23 -7.16
C GLY A 203 -3.23 -4.52 -6.57
N ILE A 204 -2.49 -5.29 -7.35
CA ILE A 204 -1.69 -6.39 -6.83
C ILE A 204 -0.49 -5.80 -6.10
N TYR A 205 -0.38 -6.09 -4.80
CA TYR A 205 0.72 -5.65 -3.97
C TYR A 205 1.79 -6.73 -3.90
N LEU A 206 2.79 -6.65 -4.77
CA LEU A 206 3.86 -7.63 -4.87
C LEU A 206 5.02 -7.25 -3.95
N VAL A 207 5.42 -8.13 -3.03
CA VAL A 207 6.54 -7.90 -2.09
C VAL A 207 7.65 -8.90 -2.38
N LEU A 208 8.88 -8.40 -2.50
CA LEU A 208 10.11 -9.19 -2.57
C LEU A 208 11.05 -8.77 -1.46
N ALA A 209 11.79 -9.72 -0.89
CA ALA A 209 12.86 -9.46 0.07
C ALA A 209 14.19 -9.90 -0.54
N ILE A 210 15.08 -8.95 -0.86
CA ILE A 210 16.27 -9.24 -1.67
C ILE A 210 17.51 -8.51 -1.15
N ASP A 211 18.66 -9.01 -1.55
CA ASP A 211 19.94 -8.30 -1.50
C ASP A 211 20.54 -8.16 -2.92
N THR A 212 21.74 -7.59 -2.99
CA THR A 212 22.47 -7.38 -4.27
C THR A 212 22.65 -8.68 -5.07
N SER A 213 22.86 -9.83 -4.42
CA SER A 213 23.08 -11.12 -5.11
C SER A 213 21.83 -11.62 -5.84
N TYR A 214 20.64 -11.17 -5.41
CA TYR A 214 19.36 -11.51 -6.02
C TYR A 214 18.80 -10.43 -6.96
N ALA A 215 19.52 -9.33 -7.20
CA ALA A 215 19.01 -8.21 -8.00
C ALA A 215 18.54 -8.61 -9.41
N MET A 216 19.31 -9.49 -10.09
CA MET A 216 18.94 -10.00 -11.41
C MET A 216 17.68 -10.87 -11.36
N ALA A 217 17.60 -11.78 -10.39
CA ALA A 217 16.46 -12.67 -10.23
C ALA A 217 15.19 -11.88 -9.90
N ALA A 218 15.31 -10.90 -8.99
CA ALA A 218 14.23 -9.98 -8.65
C ALA A 218 13.74 -9.21 -9.87
N ALA A 219 14.64 -8.68 -10.70
CA ALA A 219 14.27 -8.00 -11.94
C ALA A 219 13.48 -8.91 -12.89
N VAL A 220 13.87 -10.18 -13.04
CA VAL A 220 13.12 -11.17 -13.84
C VAL A 220 11.74 -11.44 -13.25
N THR A 221 11.66 -11.68 -11.94
CA THR A 221 10.39 -11.92 -11.24
C THR A 221 9.43 -10.74 -11.44
N ILE A 222 9.90 -9.53 -11.12
CA ILE A 222 9.14 -8.28 -11.22
C ILE A 222 8.70 -8.04 -12.67
N ARG A 223 9.61 -8.15 -13.64
CA ARG A 223 9.29 -7.95 -15.06
C ARG A 223 8.24 -8.95 -15.54
N SER A 224 8.40 -10.23 -15.23
CA SER A 224 7.43 -11.25 -15.63
C SER A 224 6.05 -11.01 -15.00
N ALA A 225 5.99 -10.56 -13.75
CA ALA A 225 4.75 -10.18 -13.09
C ALA A 225 4.07 -9.00 -13.83
N ILE A 226 4.82 -7.96 -14.17
CA ILE A 226 4.33 -6.77 -14.89
C ILE A 226 3.86 -7.12 -16.31
N GLU A 227 4.56 -7.99 -17.01
CA GLU A 227 4.22 -8.39 -18.39
C GLU A 227 2.97 -9.28 -18.45
N LYS A 228 2.70 -10.06 -17.39
CA LYS A 228 1.58 -11.02 -17.36
C LYS A 228 0.33 -10.50 -16.69
N THR A 229 0.44 -9.51 -15.81
CA THR A 229 -0.69 -8.99 -15.04
C THR A 229 -1.19 -7.69 -15.64
N THR A 230 -2.44 -7.63 -16.08
CA THR A 230 -3.00 -6.42 -16.70
C THR A 230 -3.46 -5.38 -15.69
N GLY A 231 -3.86 -5.77 -14.49
CA GLY A 231 -4.25 -4.85 -13.42
C GLY A 231 -3.12 -3.97 -12.91
N ARG A 232 -3.52 -2.99 -12.08
CA ARG A 232 -2.60 -2.13 -11.34
C ARG A 232 -1.71 -3.01 -10.46
N MET A 233 -0.42 -2.69 -10.37
CA MET A 233 0.51 -3.45 -9.54
C MET A 233 1.39 -2.50 -8.72
N THR A 234 1.50 -2.72 -7.43
CA THR A 234 2.42 -1.96 -6.59
C THR A 234 3.48 -2.92 -6.04
N ILE A 235 4.75 -2.63 -6.28
CA ILE A 235 5.85 -3.56 -6.06
C ILE A 235 6.74 -3.02 -4.95
N TYR A 236 6.99 -3.81 -3.92
CA TYR A 236 7.85 -3.49 -2.78
C TYR A 236 9.09 -4.36 -2.79
N ILE A 237 10.24 -3.71 -2.60
CA ILE A 237 11.51 -4.41 -2.41
C ILE A 237 11.99 -4.10 -1.00
N VAL A 238 11.98 -5.13 -0.15
CA VAL A 238 12.58 -5.09 1.18
C VAL A 238 14.08 -5.34 1.01
N ASP A 239 14.87 -4.31 1.27
CA ASP A 239 16.33 -4.34 1.18
C ASP A 239 16.92 -5.04 2.42
N CYS A 240 17.34 -6.31 2.27
CA CYS A 240 17.74 -7.14 3.41
C CYS A 240 19.20 -6.93 3.84
N VAL A 241 20.10 -6.61 2.90
CA VAL A 241 21.56 -6.47 3.15
C VAL A 241 22.16 -5.46 2.16
N PHE A 242 21.54 -4.29 2.05
CA PHE A 242 21.98 -3.16 1.22
C PHE A 242 22.14 -3.49 -0.27
N ILE A 243 21.10 -3.19 -1.06
CA ILE A 243 21.18 -3.22 -2.51
C ILE A 243 21.96 -2.00 -2.98
N CYS A 244 23.03 -2.19 -3.75
CA CYS A 244 23.84 -1.08 -4.24
C CYS A 244 23.04 -0.20 -5.21
N ALA A 245 23.43 1.09 -5.32
CA ALA A 245 22.72 2.04 -6.18
C ALA A 245 22.72 1.62 -7.67
N GLU A 246 23.81 1.00 -8.14
CA GLU A 246 23.92 0.48 -9.50
C GLU A 246 22.85 -0.57 -9.78
N ASP A 247 22.63 -1.50 -8.84
CA ASP A 247 21.66 -2.58 -9.03
C ASP A 247 20.22 -2.10 -8.85
N LYS A 248 19.98 -1.11 -7.98
CA LYS A 248 18.67 -0.42 -7.91
C LYS A 248 18.31 0.18 -9.27
N GLU A 249 19.25 0.84 -9.95
CA GLU A 249 19.03 1.41 -11.27
C GLU A 249 18.92 0.35 -12.38
N LYS A 250 19.67 -0.76 -12.30
CA LYS A 250 19.48 -1.90 -13.22
C LYS A 250 18.09 -2.51 -13.10
N ILE A 251 17.61 -2.72 -11.87
CA ILE A 251 16.24 -3.23 -11.64
C ILE A 251 15.26 -2.26 -12.29
N LYS A 252 15.25 -0.98 -11.92
CA LYS A 252 14.33 0.03 -12.47
C LYS A 252 14.37 0.12 -14.00
N SER A 253 15.55 0.15 -14.59
CA SER A 253 15.73 0.27 -16.05
C SER A 253 15.33 -0.98 -16.83
N SER A 254 15.30 -2.15 -16.18
CA SER A 254 14.86 -3.41 -16.77
C SER A 254 13.33 -3.56 -16.83
N LEU A 255 12.58 -2.75 -16.08
CA LEU A 255 11.12 -2.88 -15.98
C LEU A 255 10.40 -2.22 -17.16
N PRO A 256 9.29 -2.82 -17.64
CA PRO A 256 8.42 -2.16 -18.62
C PRO A 256 7.90 -0.83 -18.08
N LYS A 257 7.90 0.22 -18.91
CA LYS A 257 7.30 1.50 -18.53
C LYS A 257 5.79 1.37 -18.53
N ARG A 258 5.21 1.28 -17.34
CA ARG A 258 3.77 1.21 -17.10
C ARG A 258 3.36 2.25 -16.07
N HIS A 259 2.36 3.07 -16.40
CA HIS A 259 1.90 4.16 -15.53
C HIS A 259 1.06 3.68 -14.33
N ASP A 260 0.64 2.43 -14.36
CA ASP A 260 -0.15 1.74 -13.35
C ASP A 260 0.68 0.79 -12.47
N ALA A 261 2.01 0.89 -12.55
CA ALA A 261 2.94 0.25 -11.63
C ALA A 261 3.60 1.28 -10.68
N THR A 262 3.41 1.13 -9.37
CA THR A 262 3.90 2.11 -8.37
C THR A 262 4.57 1.45 -7.15
N LEU A 263 5.18 2.23 -6.25
CA LEU A 263 5.82 1.79 -5.01
C LEU A 263 5.24 2.65 -3.86
N ILE A 264 4.29 2.16 -3.05
CA ILE A 264 3.58 2.99 -2.06
C ILE A 264 3.03 2.15 -0.90
N LEU A 265 3.29 2.48 0.36
CA LEU A 265 2.61 1.95 1.56
C LEU A 265 1.58 2.97 2.11
N PRO A 266 0.57 2.56 2.92
CA PRO A 266 0.32 1.24 3.50
C PRO A 266 -0.73 0.38 2.76
N VAL A 267 -0.65 -0.95 2.94
CA VAL A 267 -1.59 -1.92 2.36
C VAL A 267 -2.02 -2.99 3.36
N GLU A 268 -3.22 -3.54 3.20
CA GLU A 268 -3.78 -4.58 4.10
C GLU A 268 -3.50 -5.99 3.63
N ARG A 269 -3.21 -6.20 2.34
CA ARG A 269 -2.84 -7.50 1.79
C ARG A 269 -1.63 -7.35 0.89
N ALA A 270 -0.78 -8.36 0.90
CA ALA A 270 0.38 -8.43 0.04
C ALA A 270 0.61 -9.85 -0.47
N LEU A 271 0.96 -9.98 -1.74
CA LEU A 271 1.52 -11.18 -2.31
C LEU A 271 3.04 -11.11 -2.20
N TYR A 272 3.62 -11.89 -1.30
CA TYR A 272 5.06 -12.10 -1.24
C TYR A 272 5.47 -13.16 -2.25
N LEU A 273 6.49 -12.86 -3.06
CA LEU A 273 7.19 -13.80 -3.92
C LEU A 273 8.70 -13.78 -3.60
N ASP A 274 9.34 -14.95 -3.57
CA ASP A 274 10.80 -15.01 -3.60
C ASP A 274 11.33 -14.40 -4.91
N ALA A 275 12.58 -13.93 -4.87
CA ALA A 275 13.20 -13.30 -6.03
C ALA A 275 13.58 -14.25 -7.16
N ASN A 276 13.66 -15.55 -6.90
CA ASN A 276 14.03 -16.60 -7.85
C ASN A 276 12.80 -17.25 -8.49
N MET A 277 11.86 -16.43 -8.95
CA MET A 277 10.61 -16.88 -9.55
C MET A 277 10.43 -16.41 -11.00
N LEU A 278 9.54 -17.08 -11.71
CA LEU A 278 9.05 -16.66 -13.02
C LEU A 278 7.53 -16.72 -13.02
N VAL A 279 6.90 -15.58 -13.24
CA VAL A 279 5.44 -15.48 -13.37
C VAL A 279 5.06 -15.80 -14.81
N CYS A 280 4.24 -16.82 -14.99
CA CYS A 280 3.84 -17.35 -16.30
C CYS A 280 2.41 -16.97 -16.70
N ARG A 281 1.52 -16.76 -15.71
CA ARG A 281 0.10 -16.35 -15.89
C ARG A 281 -0.21 -15.06 -15.12
N SER A 282 -1.36 -14.44 -15.38
CA SER A 282 -1.75 -13.22 -14.65
C SER A 282 -1.91 -13.55 -13.17
N LEU A 283 -1.32 -12.73 -12.29
CA LEU A 283 -1.50 -12.91 -10.84
C LEU A 283 -2.95 -12.61 -10.40
N GLU A 284 -3.76 -12.02 -11.27
CA GLU A 284 -5.22 -11.84 -11.07
C GLU A 284 -5.98 -13.18 -11.12
N ASP A 285 -5.43 -14.17 -11.85
CA ASP A 285 -6.01 -15.51 -11.97
C ASP A 285 -5.72 -16.38 -10.73
N MET A 286 -4.94 -15.86 -9.78
CA MET A 286 -4.64 -16.57 -8.55
C MET A 286 -5.88 -16.57 -7.67
N ASP A 287 -6.68 -17.64 -7.79
CA ASP A 287 -7.89 -17.81 -7.01
C ASP A 287 -7.55 -17.99 -5.52
N VAL A 288 -8.10 -17.08 -4.73
CA VAL A 288 -7.95 -17.05 -3.27
C VAL A 288 -9.34 -17.03 -2.67
N GLU A 289 -10.13 -18.06 -2.97
CA GLU A 289 -11.42 -18.26 -2.34
C GLU A 289 -11.27 -18.08 -0.82
N PHE A 290 -12.07 -17.16 -0.25
CA PHE A 290 -12.13 -16.88 1.18
C PHE A 290 -12.38 -18.19 1.95
N PRO A 291 -11.40 -18.73 2.69
CA PRO A 291 -11.58 -20.00 3.35
C PRO A 291 -12.37 -19.76 4.64
N MET A 292 -13.68 -19.98 4.57
CA MET A 292 -14.52 -20.16 5.75
C MET A 292 -14.04 -21.42 6.48
N GLY A 293 -13.19 -21.24 7.48
CA GLY A 293 -12.64 -22.34 8.27
C GLY A 293 -13.73 -23.09 9.05
N HIS A 294 -13.90 -24.38 8.79
CA HIS A 294 -14.63 -25.29 9.67
C HIS A 294 -13.72 -25.81 10.79
N GLY A 295 -14.21 -25.80 12.03
CA GLY A 295 -13.46 -26.27 13.19
C GLY A 295 -13.35 -27.80 13.28
N GLY A 296 -12.16 -28.30 13.65
CA GLY A 296 -12.00 -29.66 14.20
C GLY A 296 -10.96 -30.61 13.59
N VAL A 297 -9.99 -30.17 12.78
CA VAL A 297 -9.03 -31.11 12.11
C VAL A 297 -7.56 -30.83 12.48
N SER A 298 -6.80 -31.91 12.73
CA SER A 298 -5.34 -31.93 12.85
C SER A 298 -4.68 -31.69 11.49
N ARG A 299 -3.87 -30.63 11.38
CA ARG A 299 -3.18 -30.26 10.14
C ARG A 299 -1.89 -31.04 9.96
N ARG A 300 -1.58 -31.45 8.72
CA ARG A 300 -0.21 -31.53 8.16
C ARG A 300 -0.25 -31.72 6.64
N ARG A 301 -0.01 -30.62 5.93
CA ARG A 301 0.65 -30.57 4.62
C ARG A 301 1.71 -29.48 4.72
N TYR A 302 2.85 -29.66 4.04
CA TYR A 302 3.92 -28.67 4.00
C TYR A 302 3.54 -27.57 3.01
N PHE A 303 3.75 -26.30 3.36
CA PHE A 303 3.68 -25.19 2.41
C PHE A 303 5.07 -24.60 2.22
N ASN A 304 5.35 -24.10 1.02
CA ASN A 304 6.60 -23.42 0.75
C ASN A 304 6.42 -21.91 0.89
N ALA A 305 7.33 -21.28 1.63
CA ALA A 305 7.26 -19.85 1.95
C ALA A 305 7.57 -18.91 0.78
N GLY A 306 7.93 -19.43 -0.39
CA GLY A 306 8.29 -18.59 -1.52
C GLY A 306 7.10 -17.88 -2.15
N VAL A 307 5.87 -18.37 -1.97
CA VAL A 307 4.66 -17.69 -2.41
C VAL A 307 3.71 -17.59 -1.23
N LEU A 308 3.46 -16.38 -0.75
CA LEU A 308 2.56 -16.14 0.39
C LEU A 308 1.60 -15.01 0.05
N LEU A 309 0.31 -15.27 0.17
CA LEU A 309 -0.66 -14.18 0.30
C LEU A 309 -0.84 -13.86 1.78
N ILE A 310 -0.42 -12.66 2.16
CA ILE A 310 -0.35 -12.21 3.55
C ILE A 310 -1.46 -11.19 3.80
N ASP A 311 -2.30 -11.48 4.78
CA ASP A 311 -3.20 -10.50 5.41
C ASP A 311 -2.38 -9.66 6.39
N LEU A 312 -1.88 -8.51 5.91
CA LEU A 312 -1.03 -7.60 6.67
C LEU A 312 -1.80 -6.92 7.81
N ALA A 313 -3.12 -6.73 7.68
CA ALA A 313 -3.92 -6.21 8.78
C ALA A 313 -3.90 -7.18 9.98
N LYS A 314 -4.14 -8.47 9.73
CA LYS A 314 -4.01 -9.51 10.77
C LYS A 314 -2.56 -9.68 11.24
N ALA A 315 -1.58 -9.72 10.33
CA ALA A 315 -0.18 -9.89 10.70
C ALA A 315 0.32 -8.76 11.63
N ARG A 316 -0.15 -7.52 11.41
CA ARG A 316 0.18 -6.38 12.29
C ARG A 316 -0.35 -6.54 13.71
N MET A 317 -1.54 -7.11 13.87
CA MET A 317 -2.12 -7.39 15.20
C MET A 317 -1.26 -8.37 16.02
N HIS A 318 -0.54 -9.26 15.34
CA HIS A 318 0.30 -10.32 15.95
C HIS A 318 1.80 -10.08 15.78
N LEU A 319 2.23 -8.86 15.42
CA LEU A 319 3.62 -8.60 15.01
C LEU A 319 4.63 -8.90 16.12
N SER A 320 4.29 -8.58 17.38
CA SER A 320 5.13 -8.86 18.55
C SER A 320 5.32 -10.36 18.79
N GLU A 321 4.25 -11.14 18.63
CA GLU A 321 4.25 -12.60 18.75
C GLU A 321 5.06 -13.25 17.63
N LEU A 322 4.85 -12.81 16.38
CA LEU A 322 5.62 -13.25 15.22
C LEU A 322 7.13 -12.96 15.42
N ALA A 323 7.49 -11.76 15.89
CA ALA A 323 8.87 -11.39 16.15
C ALA A 323 9.50 -12.18 17.30
N ALA A 324 8.73 -12.52 18.35
CA ALA A 324 9.19 -13.42 19.39
C ALA A 324 9.44 -14.82 18.81
N ARG A 325 8.51 -15.33 18.00
CA ARG A 325 8.61 -16.66 17.40
C ARG A 325 9.77 -16.80 16.42
N VAL A 326 10.01 -15.78 15.58
CA VAL A 326 11.18 -15.74 14.69
C VAL A 326 12.49 -15.80 15.50
N ARG A 327 12.56 -15.10 16.63
CA ARG A 327 13.75 -15.16 17.51
C ARG A 327 13.96 -16.53 18.13
N GLU A 328 12.87 -17.20 18.53
CA GLU A 328 12.93 -18.58 19.04
C GLU A 328 13.36 -19.58 17.96
N MET A 329 12.88 -19.41 16.74
CA MET A 329 13.10 -20.34 15.63
C MET A 329 14.28 -19.98 14.73
N LYS A 330 15.13 -19.02 15.13
CA LYS A 330 16.24 -18.53 14.29
C LYS A 330 17.20 -19.62 13.79
N ASP A 331 17.33 -20.72 14.56
CA ASP A 331 18.20 -21.85 14.26
C ASP A 331 17.42 -23.06 13.73
N ALA A 332 16.11 -22.95 13.57
CA ALA A 332 15.28 -24.02 13.02
C ALA A 332 15.53 -24.18 11.52
N ARG A 333 15.60 -25.43 11.07
CA ARG A 333 15.81 -25.74 9.64
C ARG A 333 14.62 -25.31 8.76
N TYR A 334 13.42 -25.31 9.33
CA TYR A 334 12.17 -24.89 8.70
C TYR A 334 11.33 -24.12 9.73
N CYS A 335 10.80 -22.98 9.33
CA CYS A 335 10.04 -22.07 10.19
C CYS A 335 8.57 -22.08 9.78
N ASP A 336 7.76 -22.96 10.39
CA ASP A 336 6.33 -23.00 10.12
C ASP A 336 5.61 -21.96 11.00
N LEU A 337 4.87 -21.05 10.35
CA LEU A 337 4.06 -20.04 11.04
C LEU A 337 2.57 -20.38 10.92
N GLY A 338 1.96 -20.74 12.05
CA GLY A 338 0.53 -20.53 12.37
C GLY A 338 -0.56 -20.97 11.38
N ASP A 339 -1.68 -20.25 11.41
CA ASP A 339 -2.86 -20.46 10.57
C ASP A 339 -2.61 -20.05 9.12
N TRP A 340 -2.60 -21.02 8.21
CA TRP A 340 -2.44 -20.79 6.78
C TRP A 340 -3.46 -21.62 5.98
N THR A 341 -3.68 -21.19 4.74
CA THR A 341 -4.50 -21.89 3.75
C THR A 341 -3.63 -22.27 2.56
N GLU A 342 -3.85 -23.47 2.03
CA GLU A 342 -3.08 -23.99 0.90
C GLU A 342 -3.44 -23.21 -0.38
N VAL A 343 -2.41 -22.81 -1.14
CA VAL A 343 -2.57 -22.29 -2.51
C VAL A 343 -2.28 -23.44 -3.48
N ASN A 344 -2.99 -23.48 -4.62
CA ASN A 344 -2.76 -24.52 -5.62
C ASN A 344 -1.28 -24.56 -6.07
N LEU A 345 -0.72 -25.77 -6.21
CA LEU A 345 0.70 -25.98 -6.53
C LEU A 345 1.13 -25.36 -7.87
N SER A 346 0.21 -25.11 -8.80
CA SER A 346 0.49 -24.38 -10.04
C SER A 346 1.01 -22.95 -9.79
N TRP A 347 0.69 -22.35 -8.65
CA TRP A 347 1.16 -21.01 -8.24
C TRP A 347 2.46 -21.05 -7.43
N ASN A 348 3.07 -22.22 -7.23
CA ASN A 348 4.40 -22.36 -6.65
C ASN A 348 5.05 -23.64 -7.19
N ALA A 349 5.19 -23.73 -8.52
CA ALA A 349 5.66 -24.93 -9.18
C ALA A 349 7.19 -25.07 -9.00
N GLN A 350 7.61 -26.05 -8.20
CA GLN A 350 8.99 -26.23 -7.80
C GLN A 350 9.71 -27.34 -8.58
N GLY A 351 11.00 -27.15 -8.84
CA GLY A 351 11.86 -28.20 -9.37
C GLY A 351 11.55 -28.62 -10.82
N LEU A 352 10.92 -27.72 -11.59
CA LEU A 352 10.74 -27.88 -13.04
C LEU A 352 12.12 -27.86 -13.72
N GLY A 353 12.56 -29.03 -14.19
CA GLY A 353 13.82 -29.22 -14.92
C GLY A 353 14.93 -29.99 -14.17
N THR A 354 14.96 -29.97 -12.84
CA THR A 354 16.00 -30.66 -12.04
C THR A 354 15.55 -32.00 -11.47
N TYR A 355 14.27 -32.11 -11.08
CA TYR A 355 13.72 -33.30 -10.41
C TYR A 355 12.31 -33.67 -10.86
N ALA A 356 11.73 -32.96 -11.84
CA ALA A 356 10.34 -33.15 -12.27
C ALA A 356 10.01 -34.57 -12.75
N GLY A 357 11.01 -35.36 -13.16
CA GLY A 357 10.85 -36.76 -13.56
C GLY A 357 11.23 -37.80 -12.49
N ILE A 358 11.70 -37.38 -11.30
CA ILE A 358 12.19 -38.29 -10.26
C ILE A 358 11.10 -38.43 -9.19
N SER A 359 10.43 -39.59 -9.17
CA SER A 359 9.47 -39.94 -8.12
C SER A 359 10.21 -40.18 -6.80
N SER A 360 9.62 -39.68 -5.71
CA SER A 360 9.98 -40.00 -4.34
C SER A 360 8.70 -40.13 -3.53
N ALA A 361 8.73 -40.88 -2.43
CA ALA A 361 7.55 -41.08 -1.58
C ALA A 361 6.90 -39.76 -1.13
N ASP A 362 7.71 -38.71 -0.91
CA ASP A 362 7.23 -37.38 -0.56
C ASP A 362 6.58 -36.63 -1.74
N ARG A 363 7.04 -36.88 -2.98
CA ARG A 363 6.49 -36.26 -4.20
C ARG A 363 5.25 -36.97 -4.71
N ASP A 364 5.09 -38.25 -4.43
CA ASP A 364 3.90 -39.01 -4.81
C ASP A 364 2.64 -38.51 -4.08
N ILE A 365 2.82 -37.78 -2.95
CA ILE A 365 1.75 -37.11 -2.21
C ILE A 365 1.36 -35.77 -2.85
N LEU A 366 2.24 -35.17 -3.66
CA LEU A 366 1.99 -33.88 -4.32
C LEU A 366 1.16 -34.10 -5.59
N ALA A 367 0.21 -33.20 -5.87
CA ALA A 367 -0.56 -33.19 -7.11
C ALA A 367 0.32 -32.70 -8.29
N LEU A 368 1.32 -33.50 -8.70
CA LEU A 368 2.29 -33.12 -9.75
C LEU A 368 1.63 -32.79 -11.09
N GLY A 369 0.41 -33.29 -11.33
CA GLY A 369 -0.40 -32.95 -12.50
C GLY A 369 -0.70 -31.45 -12.61
N ASP A 370 -0.84 -30.76 -11.47
CA ASP A 370 -1.16 -29.34 -11.41
C ASP A 370 0.02 -28.45 -11.85
N MET A 371 1.25 -28.99 -11.82
CA MET A 371 2.45 -28.26 -12.24
C MET A 371 2.71 -28.30 -13.76
N LYS A 372 1.85 -28.94 -14.55
CA LYS A 372 2.02 -29.02 -16.02
C LYS A 372 1.81 -27.67 -16.72
N ASP A 373 1.00 -26.80 -16.15
CA ASP A 373 0.75 -25.43 -16.63
C ASP A 373 0.86 -24.44 -15.46
N PRO A 374 2.09 -24.13 -15.01
CA PRO A 374 2.30 -23.35 -13.80
C PRO A 374 1.93 -21.87 -14.04
N GLY A 375 1.25 -21.26 -13.06
CA GLY A 375 1.10 -19.82 -12.97
C GLY A 375 2.38 -19.12 -12.49
N VAL A 376 3.12 -19.77 -11.57
CA VAL A 376 4.44 -19.30 -11.10
C VAL A 376 5.38 -20.49 -11.01
N VAL A 377 6.58 -20.33 -11.59
CA VAL A 377 7.69 -21.28 -11.49
C VAL A 377 8.67 -20.79 -10.45
N HIS A 378 8.97 -21.63 -9.46
CA HIS A 378 9.91 -21.33 -8.39
C HIS A 378 11.19 -22.17 -8.57
N PHE A 379 12.30 -21.50 -8.85
CA PHE A 379 13.61 -22.11 -9.03
C PHE A 379 14.27 -22.41 -7.67
N THR A 380 13.76 -23.41 -6.97
CA THR A 380 14.31 -23.88 -5.69
C THR A 380 15.57 -24.74 -5.87
N GLY A 381 16.52 -24.60 -4.94
CA GLY A 381 17.73 -25.42 -4.87
C GLY A 381 19.02 -24.66 -5.24
N PRO A 382 20.19 -25.30 -5.08
CA PRO A 382 21.51 -24.65 -5.26
C PRO A 382 21.85 -24.37 -6.73
N VAL A 383 21.11 -24.97 -7.66
CA VAL A 383 21.28 -24.78 -9.09
C VAL A 383 20.22 -23.77 -9.53
N HIS A 384 20.56 -22.49 -9.41
CA HIS A 384 19.81 -21.48 -10.14
C HIS A 384 20.17 -21.64 -11.61
N PRO A 385 19.22 -21.94 -12.52
CA PRO A 385 19.51 -21.73 -13.92
C PRO A 385 19.92 -20.27 -14.03
N SER A 386 21.08 -20.00 -14.62
CA SER A 386 21.34 -18.64 -15.08
C SER A 386 20.14 -18.28 -15.96
N LEU A 387 19.30 -17.33 -15.51
CA LEU A 387 17.95 -17.03 -16.04
C LEU A 387 18.01 -16.38 -17.45
N VAL A 388 18.77 -16.98 -18.35
CA VAL A 388 19.44 -16.30 -19.48
C VAL A 388 18.65 -16.31 -20.78
N ALA A 389 17.59 -17.10 -20.93
CA ALA A 389 17.11 -17.35 -22.29
C ALA A 389 16.03 -16.37 -22.83
N PRO A 390 14.90 -16.05 -22.15
CA PRO A 390 13.85 -15.30 -22.85
C PRO A 390 13.74 -13.81 -22.47
N ALA A 391 14.00 -13.44 -21.22
CA ALA A 391 13.62 -12.10 -20.71
C ALA A 391 14.68 -10.99 -20.94
N TRP A 392 15.90 -11.33 -21.35
CA TRP A 392 17.07 -10.42 -21.34
C TRP A 392 17.80 -10.33 -22.69
N ALA A 393 17.06 -10.28 -23.81
CA ALA A 393 17.65 -10.09 -25.15
C ALA A 393 18.53 -8.82 -25.27
N GLY A 394 18.35 -7.82 -24.41
CA GLY A 394 19.16 -6.60 -24.40
C GLY A 394 20.54 -6.72 -23.72
N TRP A 395 20.78 -7.76 -22.91
CA TRP A 395 22.00 -7.86 -22.09
C TRP A 395 23.03 -8.85 -22.65
N GLN A 396 22.58 -9.80 -23.49
CA GLN A 396 23.44 -10.73 -24.23
C GLN A 396 24.47 -10.03 -25.14
N GLY A 397 24.21 -8.80 -25.58
CA GLY A 397 25.14 -8.02 -26.40
C GLY A 397 26.21 -7.25 -25.61
N SER A 398 26.18 -7.27 -24.27
CA SER A 398 27.13 -6.49 -23.46
C SER A 398 28.41 -7.27 -23.16
N THR A 399 29.56 -6.63 -23.34
CA THR A 399 30.88 -7.21 -23.04
C THR A 399 30.96 -7.68 -21.58
N ARG A 400 30.39 -6.90 -20.66
CA ARG A 400 30.37 -7.19 -19.21
C ARG A 400 29.59 -8.47 -18.87
N TYR A 401 28.52 -8.78 -19.61
CA TYR A 401 27.78 -10.02 -19.45
C TYR A 401 28.59 -11.24 -19.91
N HIS A 402 29.27 -11.12 -21.05
CA HIS A 402 30.16 -12.17 -21.55
C HIS A 402 31.32 -12.45 -20.59
N GLU A 403 31.94 -11.40 -20.05
CA GLU A 403 33.02 -11.49 -19.06
C GLU A 403 32.56 -12.16 -17.76
N MET A 404 31.37 -11.81 -17.27
CA MET A 404 30.78 -12.41 -16.06
C MET A 404 30.46 -13.89 -16.25
N CYS A 405 29.84 -14.27 -17.39
CA CYS A 405 29.52 -15.66 -17.69
C CYS A 405 30.76 -16.54 -17.85
N GLU A 406 31.80 -16.04 -18.54
CA GLU A 406 33.07 -16.78 -18.63
C GLU A 406 33.78 -16.83 -17.28
N GLY A 407 33.70 -15.79 -16.44
CA GLY A 407 34.24 -15.79 -15.08
C GLY A 407 33.63 -16.87 -14.19
N GLU A 408 32.31 -16.96 -14.13
CA GLU A 408 31.61 -17.98 -13.33
C GLU A 408 31.82 -19.40 -13.86
N LYS A 409 31.87 -19.56 -15.18
CA LYS A 409 32.23 -20.84 -15.82
C LYS A 409 33.64 -21.28 -15.46
N GLN A 410 34.63 -20.39 -15.50
CA GLN A 410 36.01 -20.72 -15.12
C GLN A 410 36.09 -21.09 -13.63
N LYS A 411 35.39 -20.37 -12.76
CA LYS A 411 35.33 -20.67 -11.33
C LYS A 411 34.72 -22.05 -11.05
N ALA A 412 33.61 -22.39 -11.70
CA ALA A 412 32.98 -23.70 -11.57
C ALA A 412 33.88 -24.84 -12.06
N ILE A 413 34.65 -24.63 -13.14
CA ILE A 413 35.65 -25.59 -13.63
C ILE A 413 36.76 -25.78 -12.59
N GLN A 414 37.31 -24.69 -12.05
CA GLN A 414 38.39 -24.75 -11.04
C GLN A 414 37.93 -25.46 -9.75
N ASP A 415 36.73 -25.16 -9.26
CA ASP A 415 36.17 -25.83 -8.09
C ASP A 415 35.94 -27.31 -8.33
N SER A 416 35.55 -27.69 -9.56
CA SER A 416 35.36 -29.09 -9.94
C SER A 416 36.68 -29.85 -10.04
N ILE A 417 37.71 -29.23 -10.60
CA ILE A 417 39.07 -29.79 -10.66
C ILE A 417 39.60 -30.01 -9.23
N LYS A 418 39.50 -29.00 -8.36
CA LYS A 418 39.95 -29.10 -6.97
C LYS A 418 39.24 -30.22 -6.19
N LYS A 419 37.92 -30.35 -6.37
CA LYS A 419 37.13 -31.44 -5.79
C LYS A 419 37.55 -32.81 -6.32
N PHE A 420 37.87 -32.90 -7.62
CA PHE A 420 38.34 -34.13 -8.25
C PHE A 420 39.73 -34.53 -7.72
N GLU A 421 40.68 -33.61 -7.68
CA GLU A 421 42.03 -33.84 -7.14
C GLU A 421 42.00 -34.32 -5.69
N THR A 422 41.14 -33.70 -4.86
CA THR A 422 40.95 -34.11 -3.46
C THR A 422 40.41 -35.55 -3.34
N ARG A 423 39.61 -36.02 -4.30
CA ARG A 423 39.03 -37.38 -4.30
C ARG A 423 39.99 -38.43 -4.85
N VAL A 424 40.94 -38.06 -5.69
CA VAL A 424 41.90 -38.98 -6.32
C VAL A 424 43.18 -39.14 -5.48
N GLN A 425 43.41 -38.29 -4.49
CA GLN A 425 44.54 -38.40 -3.54
C GLN A 425 44.30 -39.37 -2.36
N PHE A 426 43.31 -40.26 -2.45
CA PHE A 426 43.05 -41.32 -1.46
C PHE A 426 43.20 -42.71 -2.07
#